data_AF-A0A3R9ZDV5-F1
#
_entry.id   AF-A0A3R9ZDV5-F1
#
_cell.length_a   1.000
_cell.length_b   1.000
_cell.length_c   1.000
_cell.angle_alpha   90.00
_cell.angle_beta   90.00
_cell.angle_gamma   90.00
#
_symmetry.space_group_name_H-M   'P 1'
#
loop_
_entity.id
_entity.type
_entity.pdbx_description
1 polymer ?
#
loop_
_entity_poly.entity_id
_entity_poly.type
_entity_poly.pdbx_seq_one_letter_code
_entity_poly.pdbx_strand_id
1 'polypeptide(L)'
;WKNPEGAKNRRDTVLNNMRVMGYLTQAEYETEIARPLNVLSKPSLGPAKFPDFLDIVRRQLRTEYQESDLTNQGLRIFTTLDPIAQTQVQNAFKASVERLANSNPARLKNLQGAVLIAHPENGELIAAVGSTQDFTGFNRALDAKRQVGSLLKP
;
A
#
# COMPACT_ATOMS: atom_id res chain seq x y z
N TRP A 1 -16.38 9.52 5.46
CA TRP A 1 -15.13 10.18 5.89
C TRP A 1 -14.98 11.57 5.28
N LYS A 2 -15.07 11.75 3.96
CA LYS A 2 -14.88 13.07 3.30
C LYS A 2 -15.90 14.17 3.67
N ASN A 3 -17.15 13.83 3.98
CA ASN A 3 -18.16 14.79 4.47
C ASN A 3 -19.07 14.13 5.53
N PRO A 4 -18.65 14.09 6.81
CA PRO A 4 -19.42 13.46 7.88
C PRO A 4 -20.73 14.19 8.21
N GLU A 5 -20.74 15.52 8.13
CA GLU A 5 -21.93 16.33 8.43
C GLU A 5 -23.05 16.10 7.41
N GLY A 6 -22.72 16.11 6.11
CA GLY A 6 -23.68 15.80 5.05
C GLY A 6 -24.22 14.38 5.16
N ALA A 7 -23.38 13.42 5.54
CA ALA A 7 -23.80 12.04 5.78
C ALA A 7 -24.77 11.95 6.98
N LYS A 8 -24.54 12.73 8.04
CA LYS A 8 -25.42 12.78 9.23
C LYS A 8 -26.79 13.31 8.86
N ASN A 9 -26.83 14.48 8.22
CA ASN A 9 -28.08 15.11 7.80
C ASN A 9 -28.88 14.19 6.87
N ARG A 10 -28.20 13.48 5.96
CA ARG A 10 -28.86 12.53 5.06
C ARG A 10 -29.42 11.32 5.80
N ARG A 11 -28.66 10.72 6.72
CA ARG A 11 -29.12 9.62 7.58
C ARG A 11 -30.34 10.04 8.40
N ASP A 12 -30.29 11.21 9.03
CA ASP A 12 -31.36 11.71 9.89
C ASP A 12 -32.65 11.96 9.07
N THR A 13 -32.52 12.42 7.82
CA THR A 13 -33.66 12.52 6.87
C THR A 13 -34.26 11.14 6.57
N VAL A 14 -33.43 10.12 6.34
CA VAL A 14 -33.90 8.75 6.08
C VAL A 14 -34.59 8.16 7.30
N LEU A 15 -34.03 8.34 8.50
CA LEU A 15 -34.64 7.89 9.76
C LEU A 15 -36.01 8.54 10.00
N ASN A 16 -36.14 9.84 9.71
CA ASN A 16 -37.43 10.51 9.83
C ASN A 16 -38.46 9.96 8.83
N ASN A 17 -38.05 9.69 7.59
CA ASN A 17 -38.94 9.10 6.59
C ASN A 17 -39.36 7.67 6.98
N MET A 18 -38.45 6.87 7.53
CA MET A 18 -38.76 5.52 8.04
C MET A 18 -39.78 5.57 9.18
N ARG A 19 -39.67 6.55 10.08
CA ARG A 19 -40.66 6.80 11.13
C ARG A 19 -42.03 7.18 10.55
N VAL A 20 -42.08 8.12 9.60
CA VAL A 20 -43.33 8.56 8.94
C VAL A 20 -44.02 7.42 8.20
N MET A 21 -43.24 6.53 7.56
CA MET A 21 -43.76 5.37 6.84
C MET A 21 -44.09 4.17 7.75
N GLY A 22 -43.88 4.29 9.07
CA GLY A 22 -44.22 3.24 10.04
C GLY A 22 -43.20 2.09 10.14
N TYR A 23 -42.00 2.23 9.57
CA TYR A 23 -40.91 1.25 9.72
C TYR A 23 -40.14 1.39 11.04
N LEU A 24 -40.28 2.52 11.73
CA LEU A 24 -39.70 2.78 13.05
C LEU A 24 -40.78 3.34 13.98
N THR A 25 -40.80 2.85 15.21
CA THR A 25 -41.52 3.50 16.31
C THR A 25 -40.83 4.81 16.70
N GLN A 26 -41.57 5.69 17.41
CA GLN A 26 -41.03 6.95 17.90
C GLN A 26 -39.80 6.73 18.81
N ALA A 27 -39.85 5.71 19.68
CA ALA A 27 -38.75 5.38 20.59
C ALA A 27 -37.50 4.88 19.85
N GLU A 28 -37.68 4.08 18.78
CA GLU A 28 -36.56 3.63 17.95
C GLU A 28 -35.95 4.78 17.17
N TYR A 29 -36.76 5.67 16.60
CA TYR A 29 -36.27 6.88 15.91
C TYR A 29 -35.39 7.75 16.82
N GLU A 30 -35.85 8.02 18.04
CA GLU A 30 -35.10 8.83 19.02
C GLU A 30 -33.77 8.18 19.42
N THR A 31 -33.77 6.86 19.55
CA THR A 31 -32.55 6.09 19.84
C THR A 31 -31.57 6.15 18.66
N GLU A 32 -32.04 5.92 17.44
CA GLU A 32 -31.18 5.86 16.25
C GLU A 32 -30.62 7.23 15.83
N ILE A 33 -31.41 8.30 15.94
CA ILE A 33 -30.93 9.64 15.57
C ILE A 33 -29.85 10.17 16.52
N ALA A 34 -29.92 9.76 17.78
CA ALA A 34 -28.93 10.10 18.81
C ALA A 34 -27.61 9.32 18.65
N ARG A 35 -27.58 8.20 17.91
CA ARG A 35 -26.34 7.45 17.70
C ARG A 35 -25.34 8.27 16.87
N PRO A 36 -24.04 8.28 17.23
CA PRO A 36 -23.00 8.83 16.37
C PRO A 36 -22.81 7.98 15.11
N LEU A 37 -22.31 8.59 14.03
CA LEU A 37 -22.06 7.90 12.76
C LEU A 37 -20.91 6.89 12.79
N ASN A 38 -20.06 6.90 13.83
CA ASN A 38 -18.85 6.07 13.95
C ASN A 38 -18.02 6.03 12.64
N VAL A 39 -17.84 7.18 11.99
CA VAL A 39 -17.10 7.27 10.73
C VAL A 39 -15.62 7.08 11.02
N LEU A 40 -14.99 6.10 10.38
CA LEU A 40 -13.53 6.01 10.34
C LEU A 40 -12.96 7.25 9.65
N SER A 41 -12.08 7.99 10.35
CA SER A 41 -11.50 9.26 9.88
C SER A 41 -10.68 9.08 8.60
N LYS A 42 -10.08 7.91 8.40
CA LYS A 42 -9.56 7.41 7.12
C LYS A 42 -9.81 5.90 7.05
N PRO A 43 -10.80 5.42 6.29
CA PRO A 43 -10.87 4.00 5.97
C PRO A 43 -9.76 3.71 4.96
N SER A 44 -8.53 3.53 5.43
CA SER A 44 -7.51 2.89 4.62
C SER A 44 -7.62 1.39 4.87
N LEU A 45 -7.68 0.59 3.80
CA LEU A 45 -7.00 -0.70 3.88
C LEU A 45 -5.59 -0.36 4.39
N GLY A 46 -5.15 -0.96 5.49
CA GLY A 46 -3.90 -0.59 6.17
C GLY A 46 -2.70 -0.46 5.20
N PRO A 47 -1.57 0.09 5.65
CA PRO A 47 -0.42 0.36 4.79
C PRO A 47 -0.15 -0.84 3.88
N ALA A 48 -0.08 -0.58 2.57
CA ALA A 48 0.08 -1.63 1.58
C ALA A 48 1.32 -2.46 1.96
N LYS A 49 1.11 -3.75 2.23
CA LYS A 49 2.24 -4.65 2.52
C LYS A 49 3.12 -4.71 1.28
N PHE A 50 4.42 -4.46 1.47
CA PHE A 50 5.44 -4.56 0.42
C PHE A 50 5.21 -3.60 -0.76
N PRO A 51 5.20 -2.27 -0.53
CA PRO A 51 4.82 -1.30 -1.55
C PRO A 51 5.77 -1.29 -2.76
N ASP A 52 7.07 -1.49 -2.55
CA ASP A 52 8.06 -1.56 -3.64
C ASP A 52 7.78 -2.75 -4.58
N PHE A 53 7.46 -3.93 -4.05
CA PHE A 53 7.13 -5.10 -4.88
C PHE A 53 5.81 -4.92 -5.62
N LEU A 54 4.79 -4.38 -4.93
CA LEU A 54 3.49 -4.10 -5.55
C LEU A 54 3.58 -3.04 -6.66
N ASP A 55 4.52 -2.10 -6.58
CA ASP A 55 4.79 -1.16 -7.66
C ASP A 55 5.31 -1.89 -8.91
N ILE A 56 6.20 -2.87 -8.77
CA ILE A 56 6.69 -3.71 -9.88
C ILE A 56 5.50 -4.44 -10.53
N VAL A 57 4.67 -5.10 -9.72
CA VAL A 57 3.48 -5.83 -10.21
C VAL A 57 2.52 -4.90 -10.93
N ARG A 58 2.23 -3.72 -10.39
CA ARG A 58 1.34 -2.74 -11.04
C ARG A 58 1.88 -2.25 -12.37
N ARG A 59 3.19 -2.01 -12.46
CA ARG A 59 3.84 -1.57 -13.71
C ARG A 59 3.79 -2.66 -14.77
N GLN A 60 4.02 -3.92 -14.40
CA GLN A 60 3.88 -5.05 -15.32
C GLN A 60 2.43 -5.21 -15.78
N LEU A 61 1.45 -5.14 -14.87
CA LEU A 61 0.05 -5.26 -15.26
C LEU A 61 -0.39 -4.14 -16.22
N ARG A 62 0.15 -2.93 -16.07
CA ARG A 62 -0.13 -1.82 -17.00
C ARG A 62 0.45 -2.01 -18.40
N THR A 63 1.44 -2.88 -18.58
CA THR A 63 1.94 -3.20 -19.93
C THR A 63 1.07 -4.24 -20.63
N GLU A 64 0.33 -5.06 -19.88
CA GLU A 64 -0.43 -6.20 -20.41
C GLU A 64 -1.94 -5.98 -20.40
N TYR A 65 -2.45 -5.11 -19.51
CA TYR A 65 -3.87 -4.87 -19.30
C TYR A 65 -4.23 -3.39 -19.43
N GLN A 66 -5.46 -3.13 -19.89
CA GLN A 66 -6.04 -1.79 -19.81
C GLN A 66 -6.39 -1.45 -18.36
N GLU A 67 -6.23 -0.19 -17.99
CA GLU A 67 -6.45 0.28 -16.62
C GLU A 67 -7.90 0.02 -16.15
N SER A 68 -8.88 0.10 -17.06
CA SER A 68 -10.28 -0.21 -16.79
C SER A 68 -10.53 -1.66 -16.40
N ASP A 69 -9.76 -2.60 -16.95
CA ASP A 69 -9.91 -4.03 -16.66
C ASP A 69 -9.37 -4.36 -15.27
N LEU A 70 -8.30 -3.67 -14.87
CA LEU A 70 -7.69 -3.81 -13.55
C LEU A 70 -8.59 -3.28 -12.42
N THR A 71 -9.47 -2.31 -12.70
CA THR A 71 -10.34 -1.71 -11.67
C THR A 71 -11.74 -2.32 -11.61
N ASN A 72 -12.29 -2.81 -12.73
CA ASN A 72 -13.74 -3.05 -12.83
C ASN A 72 -14.14 -4.54 -12.82
N GLN A 73 -13.20 -5.48 -12.97
CA GLN A 73 -13.53 -6.89 -13.18
C GLN A 73 -13.31 -7.79 -11.95
N GLY A 74 -12.90 -7.24 -10.80
CA GLY A 74 -12.68 -8.03 -9.58
C GLY A 74 -11.57 -9.07 -9.71
N LEU A 75 -10.54 -8.76 -10.51
CA LEU A 75 -9.44 -9.67 -10.82
C LEU A 75 -8.69 -10.12 -9.56
N ARG A 76 -8.27 -11.39 -9.56
CA ARG A 76 -7.37 -11.96 -8.55
C ARG A 76 -6.00 -12.16 -9.18
N ILE A 77 -5.02 -11.41 -8.67
CA ILE A 77 -3.64 -11.44 -9.16
C ILE A 77 -2.83 -12.36 -8.24
N PHE A 78 -2.25 -13.41 -8.82
CA PHE A 78 -1.29 -14.29 -8.15
C PHE A 78 0.11 -13.92 -8.61
N THR A 79 1.03 -13.75 -7.67
CA THR A 79 2.38 -13.27 -7.93
C THR A 79 3.41 -14.25 -7.37
N THR A 80 4.65 -14.12 -7.83
CA THR A 80 5.82 -14.89 -7.36
C THR A 80 6.38 -14.42 -6.01
N LEU A 81 5.77 -13.41 -5.38
CA LEU A 81 6.18 -12.90 -4.07
C LEU A 81 6.28 -14.02 -3.04
N ASP A 82 7.44 -14.17 -2.43
CA ASP A 82 7.62 -14.94 -1.21
C ASP A 82 7.56 -13.97 0.00
N PRO A 83 6.49 -13.99 0.82
CA PRO A 83 6.36 -13.08 1.94
C PRO A 83 7.43 -13.27 3.02
N ILE A 84 7.96 -14.48 3.17
CA ILE A 84 9.02 -14.78 4.13
C ILE A 84 10.31 -14.16 3.64
N ALA A 85 10.72 -14.44 2.39
CA ALA A 85 11.91 -13.85 1.80
C ALA A 85 11.83 -12.32 1.78
N GLN A 86 10.69 -11.76 1.39
CA GLN A 86 10.42 -10.32 1.38
C GLN A 86 10.60 -9.67 2.76
N THR A 87 10.06 -10.30 3.81
CA THR A 87 10.18 -9.77 5.17
C THR A 87 11.63 -9.82 5.65
N GLN A 88 12.34 -10.92 5.38
CA GLN A 88 13.74 -11.09 5.78
C GLN A 88 14.64 -10.08 5.07
N VAL A 89 14.49 -9.90 3.76
CA VAL A 89 15.30 -8.93 3.02
C VAL A 89 15.01 -7.50 3.44
N GLN A 90 13.76 -7.14 3.74
CA GLN A 90 13.43 -5.80 4.25
C GLN A 90 14.10 -5.51 5.59
N ASN A 91 14.06 -6.48 6.52
CA ASN A 91 14.71 -6.35 7.82
C ASN A 91 16.23 -6.25 7.68
N ALA A 92 16.84 -7.12 6.89
CA ALA A 92 18.28 -7.14 6.65
C ALA A 92 18.77 -5.86 5.94
N PHE A 93 17.99 -5.38 4.96
CA PHE A 93 18.27 -4.13 4.24
C PHE A 93 18.20 -2.94 5.19
N LYS A 94 17.12 -2.81 5.97
CA LYS A 94 16.94 -1.74 6.96
C LYS A 94 18.09 -1.71 7.96
N ALA A 95 18.41 -2.85 8.58
CA ALA A 95 19.51 -2.96 9.53
C ALA A 95 20.86 -2.59 8.91
N SER A 96 21.10 -2.98 7.65
CA SER A 96 22.34 -2.66 6.94
C SER A 96 22.45 -1.16 6.64
N VAL A 97 21.37 -0.53 6.18
CA VAL A 97 21.37 0.91 5.90
C VAL A 97 21.52 1.72 7.19
N GLU A 98 20.83 1.33 8.27
CA GLU A 98 20.97 1.98 9.59
C GLU A 98 22.40 1.86 10.13
N ARG A 99 23.00 0.67 10.07
CA ARG A 99 24.40 0.46 10.48
C ARG A 99 25.37 1.34 9.70
N LEU A 100 25.21 1.42 8.37
CA LEU A 100 26.05 2.27 7.53
C LEU A 100 25.83 3.76 7.82
N ALA A 101 24.58 4.19 7.95
CA ALA A 101 24.25 5.57 8.29
C ALA A 101 24.89 5.98 9.63
N ASN A 102 24.85 5.10 10.63
CA ASN A 102 25.45 5.34 11.95
C ASN A 102 26.99 5.33 11.92
N SER A 103 27.61 4.59 11.01
CA SER A 103 29.08 4.56 10.88
C SER A 103 29.67 5.87 10.35
N ASN A 104 28.91 6.63 9.55
CA ASN A 104 29.33 7.95 9.08
C ASN A 104 28.10 8.86 8.86
N PRO A 105 27.52 9.40 9.93
CA PRO A 105 26.29 10.17 9.86
C PRO A 105 26.43 11.43 9.01
N ALA A 106 27.60 12.07 9.02
CA ALA A 106 27.87 13.29 8.27
C ALA A 106 27.65 13.12 6.75
N ARG A 107 27.95 11.92 6.22
CA ARG A 107 27.85 11.63 4.79
C ARG A 107 26.68 10.71 4.42
N LEU A 108 26.25 9.83 5.33
CA LEU A 108 25.36 8.72 5.03
C LEU A 108 23.96 8.85 5.67
N LYS A 109 23.63 10.00 6.27
CA LYS A 109 22.30 10.25 6.87
C LYS A 109 21.11 9.91 5.95
N ASN A 110 21.27 10.17 4.65
CA ASN A 110 20.23 9.95 3.63
C ASN A 110 20.56 8.76 2.72
N LEU A 111 21.31 7.77 3.21
CA LEU A 111 21.71 6.61 2.42
C LEU A 111 20.48 5.85 1.91
N GLN A 112 20.54 5.48 0.63
CA GLN A 112 19.52 4.71 -0.06
C GLN A 112 20.14 3.48 -0.72
N GLY A 113 19.31 2.49 -1.01
CA GLY A 113 19.70 1.30 -1.75
C GLY A 113 18.51 0.63 -2.39
N ALA A 114 18.79 -0.49 -3.04
CA ALA A 114 17.79 -1.39 -3.57
C ALA A 114 18.29 -2.84 -3.45
N VAL A 115 17.37 -3.78 -3.38
CA VAL A 115 17.64 -5.22 -3.42
C VAL A 115 16.58 -5.89 -4.28
N LEU A 116 17.00 -6.77 -5.17
CA LEU A 116 16.14 -7.66 -5.94
C LEU A 116 16.61 -9.09 -5.68
N ILE A 117 15.67 -9.99 -5.42
CA ILE A 117 15.95 -11.41 -5.27
C ILE A 117 15.09 -12.14 -6.29
N ALA A 118 15.76 -12.85 -7.20
CA ALA A 118 15.12 -13.69 -8.19
C ALA A 118 15.54 -15.14 -8.00
N HIS A 119 14.64 -16.06 -8.35
CA HIS A 119 14.94 -17.48 -8.38
C HIS A 119 15.88 -17.78 -9.56
N PRO A 120 17.01 -18.47 -9.36
CA PRO A 120 18.07 -18.56 -10.37
C PRO A 120 17.68 -19.41 -11.58
N GLU A 121 16.77 -20.36 -11.42
CA GLU A 121 16.40 -21.31 -12.48
C GLU A 121 15.42 -20.73 -13.50
N ASN A 122 14.49 -19.87 -13.07
CA ASN A 122 13.38 -19.37 -13.89
C ASN A 122 13.30 -17.83 -13.92
N GLY A 123 14.14 -17.12 -13.16
CA GLY A 123 14.17 -15.66 -13.10
C GLY A 123 12.99 -15.03 -12.38
N GLU A 124 12.15 -15.81 -11.68
CA GLU A 124 10.99 -15.29 -10.96
C GLU A 124 11.44 -14.35 -9.83
N LEU A 125 10.88 -13.15 -9.79
CA LEU A 125 11.16 -12.19 -8.75
C LEU A 125 10.39 -12.57 -7.48
N ILE A 126 11.10 -12.97 -6.42
CA ILE A 126 10.49 -13.42 -5.17
C ILE A 126 10.49 -12.35 -4.08
N ALA A 127 11.40 -11.37 -4.16
CA ALA A 127 11.45 -10.24 -3.25
C ALA A 127 12.11 -9.00 -3.87
N ALA A 128 11.64 -7.81 -3.47
CA ALA A 128 12.16 -6.53 -3.94
C ALA A 128 12.07 -5.44 -2.87
N VAL A 129 13.13 -4.65 -2.75
CA VAL A 129 13.21 -3.45 -1.90
C VAL A 129 13.78 -2.32 -2.74
N GLY A 130 13.06 -1.21 -2.83
CA GLY A 130 13.44 -0.03 -3.63
C GLY A 130 13.61 1.25 -2.80
N SER A 131 13.26 1.19 -1.52
CA SER A 131 13.18 2.33 -0.64
C SER A 131 13.70 1.99 0.76
N THR A 132 14.53 2.87 1.35
CA THR A 132 14.96 2.75 2.77
C THR A 132 13.87 3.19 3.74
N GLN A 133 13.03 4.12 3.31
CA GLN A 133 11.92 4.68 4.07
C GLN A 133 10.59 4.33 3.39
N ASP A 134 9.50 4.95 3.84
CA ASP A 134 8.20 4.82 3.21
C ASP A 134 8.28 5.08 1.70
N PHE A 135 7.56 4.25 0.94
CA PHE A 135 7.53 4.34 -0.50
C PHE A 135 6.88 5.65 -0.95
N THR A 136 7.63 6.47 -1.68
CA THR A 136 7.17 7.79 -2.18
C THR A 136 6.82 7.78 -3.67
N GLY A 137 6.82 6.62 -4.32
CA GLY A 137 6.58 6.49 -5.76
C GLY A 137 7.85 6.27 -6.59
N PHE A 138 9.04 6.48 -6.02
CA PHE A 138 10.31 6.21 -6.70
C PHE A 138 10.92 4.89 -6.26
N ASN A 139 10.90 3.89 -7.15
CA ASN A 139 11.34 2.54 -6.87
C ASN A 139 12.77 2.34 -7.37
N ARG A 140 13.78 2.39 -6.49
CA ARG A 140 15.19 2.29 -6.93
C ARG A 140 15.54 0.97 -7.59
N ALA A 141 14.77 -0.09 -7.33
CA ALA A 141 14.98 -1.37 -7.98
C ALA A 141 14.67 -1.31 -9.50
N LEU A 142 13.83 -0.37 -9.93
CA LEU A 142 13.45 -0.18 -11.34
C LEU A 142 13.95 1.14 -11.94
N ASP A 143 13.83 2.24 -11.19
CA ASP A 143 13.97 3.60 -11.70
C ASP A 143 15.42 4.13 -11.63
N ALA A 144 16.22 3.61 -10.70
CA ALA A 144 17.53 4.16 -10.43
C ALA A 144 18.60 3.62 -11.41
N LYS A 145 18.93 4.41 -12.43
CA LYS A 145 20.08 4.13 -13.31
C LYS A 145 21.38 4.48 -12.58
N ARG A 146 22.29 3.51 -12.44
CA ARG A 146 23.59 3.66 -11.76
C ARG A 146 24.71 3.02 -12.58
N GLN A 147 25.93 3.54 -12.41
CA GLN A 147 27.13 2.89 -12.96
C GLN A 147 27.34 1.56 -12.24
N VAL A 148 27.47 0.47 -13.00
CA VAL A 148 27.63 -0.89 -12.48
C VAL A 148 29.03 -1.19 -11.93
N GLY A 149 30.03 -0.40 -12.34
CA GLY A 149 31.41 -0.56 -11.89
C GLY A 149 31.95 -1.96 -12.16
N SER A 150 32.70 -2.52 -11.21
CA SER A 150 33.34 -3.84 -11.33
C SER A 150 32.37 -5.02 -11.40
N LEU A 151 31.06 -4.83 -11.18
CA LEU A 151 30.06 -5.91 -11.30
C LEU A 151 29.93 -6.46 -12.73
N LEU A 152 30.41 -5.70 -13.73
CA LEU A 152 30.43 -6.15 -15.13
C LEU A 152 31.63 -7.05 -15.45
N LYS A 153 32.62 -7.13 -14.55
CA LYS A 153 33.78 -8.00 -14.75
C LYS A 153 33.36 -9.46 -14.52
N PRO A 154 33.71 -10.38 -15.44
CA PRO A 154 33.45 -11.80 -15.27
C PRO A 154 34.10 -12.39 -14.02
#